data_AF-A0A1G2HSC9-F1
#
_entry.id   AF-A0A1G2HSC9-F1
#
_cell.length_a   1.000
_cell.length_b   1.000
_cell.length_c   1.000
_cell.angle_alpha   90.00
_cell.angle_beta   90.00
_cell.angle_gamma   90.00
#
_symmetry.space_group_name_H-M   'P 1'
#
loop_
_entity.id
_entity.type
_entity.pdbx_description
1 polymer ?
#
loop_
_entity_poly.entity_id
_entity_poly.type
_entity_poly.pdbx_seq_one_letter_code
_entity_poly.pdbx_strand_id
1 'polypeptide(L)'
;MEDINPNVQNYIDILEKTNQQLSLWYNPYGVMVAILGVFFTILAIAAAFIIYRQSRDYKDKVEADREFYRKKMQEFLEVQTKIIEGKSRTAKELSEKTDHILREYKKKLEKSSKSQKEEIQKAIDKLELEKLTIKNDIGPITVTPNFDNPLSTVSLFDKKLHKCSHCGFNFYIDTNPIYSGVVLSTRSTVTCPKCNNIDSTY
;
A
#
# COMPACT_ATOMS: atom_id res chain seq x y z
N MET A 1 24.20 -23.11 88.65
CA MET A 1 24.25 -21.91 87.82
C MET A 1 25.72 -21.60 87.70
N GLU A 2 26.32 -21.87 86.53
CA GLU A 2 27.74 -21.60 86.33
C GLU A 2 27.94 -20.08 86.29
N ASP A 3 28.75 -19.56 87.22
CA ASP A 3 29.11 -18.16 87.24
C ASP A 3 29.91 -17.84 85.98
N ILE A 4 29.25 -17.22 85.00
CA ILE A 4 29.86 -16.78 83.76
C ILE A 4 30.97 -15.78 84.14
N ASN A 5 32.20 -16.07 83.71
CA ASN A 5 33.37 -15.25 83.99
C ASN A 5 33.09 -13.78 83.60
N PRO A 6 33.35 -12.81 84.48
CA PRO A 6 33.04 -11.39 84.24
C PRO A 6 33.67 -10.85 82.94
N ASN A 7 34.78 -11.43 82.48
CA ASN A 7 35.41 -11.07 81.22
C ASN A 7 34.59 -11.52 80.00
N VAL A 8 33.91 -12.66 80.09
CA VAL A 8 33.02 -13.16 79.02
C VAL A 8 31.76 -12.30 78.97
N GLN A 9 31.23 -11.91 80.13
CA GLN A 9 30.07 -11.01 80.20
C GLN A 9 30.38 -9.64 79.58
N ASN A 10 31.55 -9.06 79.88
CA ASN A 10 32.00 -7.81 79.24
C ASN A 10 32.17 -7.96 77.73
N TYR A 11 32.68 -9.09 77.25
CA TYR A 11 32.85 -9.34 75.82
C TYR A 11 31.50 -9.42 75.09
N ILE A 12 30.52 -10.12 75.66
CA ILE A 12 29.14 -10.19 75.13
C ILE A 12 28.52 -8.79 75.08
N ASP A 13 28.70 -8.00 76.14
CA ASP A 13 28.13 -6.66 76.25
C ASP A 13 28.73 -5.68 75.23
N ILE A 14 30.03 -5.80 74.93
CA ILE A 14 30.68 -5.06 73.84
C ILE A 14 30.13 -5.47 72.48
N LEU A 15 29.94 -6.77 72.23
CA LEU A 15 29.38 -7.25 70.96
C LEU A 15 27.94 -6.78 70.75
N GLU A 16 27.12 -6.81 71.80
CA GLU A 16 25.73 -6.36 71.73
C GLU A 16 25.64 -4.85 71.47
N LYS A 17 26.46 -4.05 72.17
CA LYS A 17 26.56 -2.59 71.94
C LYS A 17 27.08 -2.27 70.54
N THR A 18 28.06 -3.02 70.03
CA THR A 18 28.60 -2.81 68.67
C THR A 18 27.58 -3.19 67.60
N ASN A 19 26.82 -4.27 67.81
CA ASN A 19 25.77 -4.71 66.89
C ASN A 19 24.54 -3.76 66.90
N GLN A 20 24.21 -3.19 68.07
CA GLN A 20 23.21 -2.12 68.17
C GLN A 20 23.67 -0.83 67.47
N GLN A 21 24.96 -0.48 67.53
CA GLN A 21 25.53 0.65 66.77
C GLN A 21 25.59 0.39 65.25
N LEU A 22 25.70 -0.87 64.81
CA LEU A 22 25.66 -1.24 63.39
C LEU A 22 24.24 -1.36 62.82
N SER A 23 23.25 -1.68 63.66
CA SER A 23 21.85 -1.90 63.25
C SER A 23 20.99 -0.64 63.29
N LEU A 24 21.37 0.35 64.08
CA LEU A 24 20.65 1.61 64.17
C LEU A 24 21.37 2.69 63.36
N TRP A 25 20.63 3.21 62.37
CA TRP A 25 20.86 4.44 61.60
C TRP A 25 21.74 4.31 60.35
N TYR A 26 21.08 4.31 59.19
CA TYR A 26 21.67 4.54 57.88
C TYR A 26 22.68 3.47 57.44
N ASN A 27 22.16 2.29 57.05
CA ASN A 27 22.91 1.44 56.15
C ASN A 27 23.24 2.29 54.89
N PRO A 28 24.51 2.66 54.64
CA PRO A 28 24.87 3.58 53.56
C PRO A 28 24.42 3.05 52.20
N TYR A 29 24.31 1.72 52.06
CA TYR A 29 23.76 1.08 50.87
C TYR A 29 22.27 1.38 50.67
N GLY A 30 21.46 1.42 51.73
CA GLY A 30 20.03 1.72 51.64
C GLY A 30 19.76 3.15 51.16
N VAL A 31 20.57 4.10 51.61
CA VAL A 31 20.50 5.51 51.21
C VAL A 31 20.93 5.68 49.75
N MET A 32 22.00 4.99 49.36
CA MET A 32 22.47 4.97 47.97
C MET A 32 21.39 4.42 47.04
N VAL A 33 20.73 3.32 47.43
CA VAL A 33 19.60 2.74 46.68
C VAL A 33 18.41 3.69 46.61
N ALA A 34 18.07 4.39 47.71
CA ALA A 34 16.98 5.36 47.71
C ALA A 34 17.26 6.54 46.76
N ILE A 35 18.49 7.07 46.77
CA ILE A 35 18.92 8.14 45.85
C ILE A 35 18.86 7.65 44.40
N LEU A 36 19.37 6.44 44.11
CA LEU A 36 19.26 5.81 42.80
C LEU A 36 17.81 5.65 42.35
N GLY A 37 16.91 5.27 43.26
CA GLY A 37 15.48 5.17 43.02
C GLY A 37 14.89 6.51 42.58
N VAL A 38 15.20 7.60 43.29
CA VAL A 38 14.76 8.95 42.92
C VAL A 38 15.27 9.36 41.54
N PHE A 39 16.56 9.14 41.25
CA PHE A 39 17.13 9.42 39.93
C PHE A 39 16.44 8.63 38.82
N PHE A 40 16.18 7.34 39.06
CA PHE A 40 15.48 6.50 38.09
C PHE A 40 14.07 7.00 37.82
N THR A 41 13.33 7.42 38.85
CA THR A 41 12.00 8.01 38.69
C THR A 41 12.04 9.29 37.86
N ILE A 42 13.01 10.18 38.10
CA ILE A 42 13.18 11.42 37.31
C ILE A 42 13.45 11.09 35.84
N LEU A 43 14.35 10.13 35.57
CA LEU A 43 14.65 9.69 34.20
C LEU A 43 13.44 9.05 33.52
N ALA A 44 12.66 8.24 34.24
CA ALA A 44 11.44 7.63 33.72
C ALA A 44 10.40 8.69 33.34
N ILE A 45 10.22 9.73 34.15
CA ILE A 45 9.33 10.86 33.85
C ILE A 45 9.82 11.61 32.59
N ALA A 46 11.11 11.89 32.49
CA ALA A 46 11.69 12.55 31.33
C ALA A 46 11.52 11.72 30.04
N ALA A 47 11.78 10.41 30.10
CA ALA A 47 11.58 9.49 28.99
C ALA A 47 10.10 9.43 28.56
N ALA A 48 9.17 9.33 29.53
CA ALA A 48 7.74 9.36 29.25
C ALA A 48 7.31 10.66 28.55
N PHE A 49 7.85 11.81 28.96
CA PHE A 49 7.57 13.10 28.32
C PHE A 49 8.11 13.17 26.88
N ILE A 50 9.33 12.68 26.65
CA ILE A 50 9.93 12.62 25.31
C ILE A 50 9.11 11.71 24.38
N ILE A 51 8.75 10.52 24.86
CA ILE A 51 7.91 9.55 24.11
C ILE A 51 6.55 10.16 23.80
N TYR A 52 5.92 10.84 24.77
CA TYR A 52 4.65 11.52 24.56
C TYR A 52 4.74 12.59 23.46
N ARG A 53 5.78 13.42 23.49
CA ARG A 53 6.02 14.46 22.47
C ARG A 53 6.25 13.84 21.09
N GLN A 54 7.12 12.84 20.99
CA GLN A 54 7.37 12.12 19.73
C GLN A 54 6.11 11.45 19.19
N SER A 55 5.28 10.87 20.06
CA SER A 55 4.02 10.25 19.66
C SER A 55 3.06 11.26 19.04
N ARG A 56 2.99 12.48 19.58
CA ARG A 56 2.17 13.55 19.01
C ARG A 56 2.69 13.98 17.63
N ASP A 57 3.98 14.28 17.52
CA ASP A 57 4.59 14.69 16.24
C ASP A 57 4.46 13.59 15.16
N TYR A 58 4.52 12.32 15.56
CA TYR A 58 4.31 11.19 14.66
C TYR A 58 2.86 11.05 14.20
N LYS A 59 1.88 11.28 15.09
CA LYS A 59 0.45 11.28 14.72
C LYS A 59 0.16 12.37 13.69
N ASP A 60 0.67 13.57 13.91
CA ASP A 60 0.47 14.71 13.00
C ASP A 60 1.07 14.42 11.61
N LYS A 61 2.26 13.81 11.56
CA LYS A 61 2.88 13.38 10.29
C LYS A 61 2.09 12.29 9.58
N VAL A 62 1.63 11.26 10.31
CA VAL A 62 0.82 10.18 9.73
C VAL A 62 -0.50 10.70 9.20
N GLU A 63 -1.13 11.66 9.87
CA GLU A 63 -2.37 12.28 9.42
C GLU A 63 -2.14 13.14 8.16
N ALA A 64 -1.08 13.94 8.13
CA ALA A 64 -0.69 14.70 6.94
C ALA A 64 -0.38 13.79 5.74
N ASP A 65 0.33 12.67 5.96
CA ASP A 65 0.60 11.67 4.93
C ASP A 65 -0.71 11.04 4.42
N ARG A 66 -1.62 10.66 5.32
CA ARG A 66 -2.93 10.11 4.95
C ARG A 66 -3.73 11.09 4.10
N GLU A 67 -3.78 12.36 4.47
CA GLU A 67 -4.46 13.39 3.69
C GLU A 67 -3.82 13.58 2.31
N PHE A 68 -2.49 13.59 2.25
CA PHE A 68 -1.74 13.64 0.99
C PHE A 68 -2.09 12.47 0.06
N TYR A 69 -2.05 11.24 0.57
CA TYR A 69 -2.41 10.04 -0.20
C TYR A 69 -3.87 10.06 -0.63
N ARG A 70 -4.78 10.48 0.25
CA ARG A 70 -6.20 10.59 -0.07
C ARG A 70 -6.44 11.56 -1.22
N LYS A 71 -5.80 12.73 -1.17
CA LYS A 71 -5.89 13.73 -2.24
C LYS A 71 -5.33 13.21 -3.56
N LYS A 72 -4.15 12.58 -3.53
CA LYS A 72 -3.52 12.01 -4.72
C LYS A 72 -4.34 10.87 -5.34
N MET A 73 -4.94 10.03 -4.50
CA MET A 73 -5.84 8.97 -4.94
C MET A 73 -7.11 9.55 -5.58
N GLN A 74 -7.68 10.60 -4.99
CA GLN A 74 -8.85 11.27 -5.56
C GLN A 74 -8.53 11.92 -6.92
N GLU A 75 -7.41 12.65 -7.03
CA GLU A 75 -6.92 13.19 -8.31
C GLU A 75 -6.76 12.08 -9.36
N PHE A 76 -6.21 10.93 -8.97
CA PHE A 76 -6.05 9.78 -9.85
C PHE A 76 -7.40 9.20 -10.31
N LEU A 77 -8.35 9.02 -9.39
CA LEU A 77 -9.68 8.51 -9.70
C LEU A 77 -10.42 9.45 -10.65
N GLU A 78 -10.36 10.76 -10.42
CA GLU A 78 -10.98 11.75 -11.31
C GLU A 78 -10.42 11.70 -12.74
N VAL A 79 -9.09 11.54 -12.88
CA VAL A 79 -8.44 11.37 -14.19
C VAL A 79 -8.90 10.07 -14.85
N GLN A 80 -8.95 8.96 -14.10
CA GLN A 80 -9.41 7.67 -14.62
C GLN A 80 -10.87 7.71 -15.05
N THR A 81 -11.75 8.33 -14.27
CA THR A 81 -13.16 8.51 -14.63
C THR A 81 -13.30 9.27 -15.95
N LYS A 82 -12.57 10.37 -16.12
CA LYS A 82 -12.57 11.13 -17.40
C LYS A 82 -12.08 10.29 -18.58
N ILE A 83 -11.05 9.48 -18.39
CA ILE A 83 -10.53 8.59 -19.43
C ILE A 83 -11.56 7.51 -19.78
N ILE A 84 -12.18 6.88 -18.78
CA ILE A 84 -13.22 5.85 -18.98
C ILE A 84 -14.43 6.45 -19.71
N GLU A 85 -14.88 7.64 -19.32
CA GLU A 85 -15.95 8.36 -20.02
C GLU A 85 -15.58 8.67 -21.47
N GLY A 86 -14.36 9.14 -21.73
CA GLY A 86 -13.87 9.42 -23.08
C GLY A 86 -13.82 8.17 -23.96
N LYS A 87 -13.31 7.05 -23.41
CA LYS A 87 -13.30 5.75 -24.10
C LYS A 87 -14.72 5.24 -24.34
N SER A 88 -15.62 5.37 -23.36
CA SER A 88 -17.02 4.98 -23.49
C SER A 88 -17.73 5.74 -24.61
N ARG A 89 -17.51 7.06 -24.70
CA ARG A 89 -18.04 7.89 -25.81
C ARG A 89 -17.49 7.44 -27.16
N THR A 90 -16.18 7.27 -27.26
CA THR A 90 -15.51 6.84 -28.49
C THR A 90 -16.02 5.47 -28.94
N ALA A 91 -16.17 4.52 -28.01
CA ALA A 91 -16.69 3.20 -28.29
C ALA A 91 -18.17 3.23 -28.70
N LYS A 92 -18.97 4.14 -28.12
CA LYS A 92 -20.35 4.35 -28.52
C LYS A 92 -20.44 4.90 -29.95
N GLU A 93 -19.65 5.92 -30.28
CA GLU A 93 -19.58 6.47 -31.64
C GLU A 93 -19.12 5.42 -32.66
N LEU A 94 -18.11 4.61 -32.31
CA LEU A 94 -17.66 3.51 -33.17
C LEU A 94 -18.77 2.47 -33.35
N SER A 95 -19.45 2.08 -32.28
CA SER A 95 -20.57 1.13 -32.34
C SER A 95 -21.70 1.64 -33.23
N GLU A 96 -22.05 2.93 -33.13
CA GLU A 96 -23.09 3.55 -33.95
C GLU A 96 -22.69 3.60 -35.44
N LYS A 97 -21.43 3.92 -35.74
CA LYS A 97 -20.88 3.86 -37.11
C LYS A 97 -20.91 2.44 -37.66
N THR A 98 -20.48 1.45 -36.88
CA THR A 98 -20.53 0.04 -37.27
C THR A 98 -21.97 -0.42 -37.51
N ASP A 99 -22.93 0.00 -36.67
CA ASP A 99 -24.35 -0.30 -36.86
C ASP A 99 -24.96 0.37 -38.10
N HIS A 100 -24.48 1.56 -38.46
CA HIS A 100 -24.83 2.17 -39.74
C HIS A 100 -24.32 1.35 -40.92
N ILE A 101 -23.03 1.00 -40.91
CA ILE A 101 -22.40 0.20 -41.97
C ILE A 101 -23.08 -1.18 -42.10
N LEU A 102 -23.34 -1.87 -40.99
CA LEU A 102 -24.05 -3.15 -40.99
C LEU A 102 -25.44 -3.04 -41.64
N ARG A 103 -26.18 -1.95 -41.39
CA ARG A 103 -27.48 -1.72 -42.04
C ARG A 103 -27.35 -1.49 -43.54
N GLU A 104 -26.33 -0.77 -43.99
CA GLU A 104 -26.08 -0.59 -45.42
C GLU A 104 -25.68 -1.91 -46.10
N TYR A 105 -24.82 -2.70 -45.47
CA TYR A 105 -24.40 -4.01 -46.00
C TYR A 105 -25.58 -5.00 -46.03
N LYS A 106 -26.44 -5.02 -45.01
CA LYS A 106 -27.67 -5.84 -45.00
C LYS A 106 -28.63 -5.45 -46.15
N LYS A 107 -28.82 -4.15 -46.39
CA LYS A 107 -29.61 -3.66 -47.56
C LYS A 107 -28.97 -4.03 -48.90
N LYS A 108 -27.64 -4.00 -49.00
CA LYS A 108 -26.91 -4.44 -50.21
C LYS A 108 -27.07 -5.94 -50.43
N LEU A 109 -27.00 -6.75 -49.37
CA LEU A 109 -27.19 -8.21 -49.42
C LEU A 109 -28.55 -8.59 -50.03
N GLU A 110 -29.62 -7.91 -49.65
CA GLU A 110 -30.98 -8.14 -50.18
C GLU A 110 -31.08 -7.89 -51.69
N LYS A 111 -30.35 -6.89 -52.21
CA LYS A 111 -30.38 -6.48 -53.62
C LYS A 111 -29.34 -7.16 -54.51
N SER A 112 -28.44 -7.96 -53.93
CA SER A 112 -27.28 -8.52 -54.63
C SER A 112 -27.56 -9.88 -55.29
N SER A 113 -26.80 -10.19 -56.33
CA SER A 113 -26.84 -11.47 -57.05
C SER A 113 -26.27 -12.63 -56.21
N LYS A 114 -26.57 -13.89 -56.58
CA LYS A 114 -26.22 -15.08 -55.79
C LYS A 114 -24.71 -15.21 -55.48
N SER A 115 -23.81 -14.79 -56.39
CA SER A 115 -22.37 -14.83 -56.16
C SER A 115 -21.85 -13.72 -55.24
N GLN A 116 -22.49 -12.54 -55.25
CA GLN A 116 -22.10 -11.40 -54.42
C GLN A 116 -22.59 -11.53 -52.97
N LYS A 117 -23.63 -12.33 -52.73
CA LYS A 117 -24.18 -12.55 -51.38
C LYS A 117 -23.16 -13.19 -50.42
N GLU A 118 -22.33 -14.11 -50.90
CA GLU A 118 -21.35 -14.79 -50.06
C GLU A 118 -20.24 -13.86 -49.57
N GLU A 119 -19.73 -12.97 -50.44
CA GLU A 119 -18.72 -11.98 -50.06
C GLU A 119 -19.28 -10.93 -49.08
N ILE A 120 -20.52 -10.47 -49.33
CA ILE A 120 -21.19 -9.51 -48.46
C ILE A 120 -21.49 -10.12 -47.09
N GLN A 121 -21.86 -11.41 -47.02
CA GLN A 121 -22.10 -12.10 -45.76
C GLN A 121 -20.82 -12.22 -44.93
N LYS A 122 -19.69 -12.61 -45.53
CA LYS A 122 -18.38 -12.65 -44.83
C LYS A 122 -17.98 -11.28 -44.27
N ALA A 123 -18.26 -10.20 -45.00
CA ALA A 123 -18.00 -8.84 -44.52
C ALA A 123 -18.90 -8.47 -43.32
N ILE A 124 -20.17 -8.88 -43.32
CA ILE A 124 -21.09 -8.71 -42.18
C ILE A 124 -20.58 -9.47 -40.96
N ASP A 125 -20.22 -10.74 -41.11
CA ASP A 125 -19.75 -11.58 -40.00
C ASP A 125 -18.46 -11.00 -39.37
N LYS A 126 -17.54 -10.50 -40.21
CA LYS A 126 -16.32 -9.83 -39.74
C LYS A 126 -16.63 -8.54 -38.96
N LEU A 127 -17.56 -7.71 -39.45
CA LEU A 127 -17.96 -6.48 -38.78
C LEU A 127 -18.70 -6.75 -37.46
N GLU A 128 -19.49 -7.82 -37.38
CA GLU A 128 -20.14 -8.25 -36.13
C GLU A 128 -19.10 -8.75 -35.10
N LEU A 129 -18.04 -9.43 -35.55
CA LEU A 129 -16.91 -9.82 -34.69
C LEU A 129 -16.15 -8.58 -34.16
N GLU A 130 -15.83 -7.62 -35.04
CA GLU A 130 -15.16 -6.37 -34.64
C GLU A 130 -15.99 -5.58 -33.63
N LYS A 131 -17.33 -5.55 -33.79
CA LYS A 131 -18.25 -4.94 -32.82
C LYS A 131 -18.16 -5.56 -31.43
N LEU A 132 -17.99 -6.88 -31.33
CA LEU A 132 -17.82 -7.57 -30.05
C LEU A 132 -16.49 -7.20 -29.39
N THR A 133 -15.41 -7.04 -30.16
CA THR A 133 -14.10 -6.66 -29.62
C THR A 133 -14.07 -5.22 -29.07
N ILE A 134 -14.75 -4.27 -29.72
CA ILE A 134 -14.82 -2.86 -29.26
C ILE A 134 -15.43 -2.73 -27.86
N LYS A 135 -16.36 -3.60 -27.48
CA LYS A 135 -16.95 -3.62 -26.13
C LYS A 135 -15.96 -4.09 -25.05
N ASN A 136 -15.01 -4.95 -25.42
CA ASN A 136 -14.06 -5.55 -24.49
C ASN A 136 -12.84 -4.65 -24.23
N ASP A 137 -12.51 -3.74 -25.15
CA ASP A 137 -11.38 -2.79 -25.03
C ASP A 137 -11.63 -1.61 -24.06
N ILE A 138 -12.81 -1.55 -23.43
CA ILE A 138 -13.19 -0.50 -22.46
C ILE A 138 -12.81 -0.91 -21.01
N GLY A 139 -12.21 -2.09 -20.81
CA GLY A 139 -11.83 -2.57 -19.48
C GLY A 139 -10.72 -1.73 -18.83
N PRO A 140 -10.83 -1.36 -17.54
CA PRO A 140 -9.71 -0.78 -16.81
C PRO A 140 -8.65 -1.87 -16.60
N ILE A 141 -7.44 -1.66 -17.12
CA ILE A 141 -6.27 -2.40 -16.63
C ILE A 141 -6.05 -1.91 -15.20
N THR A 142 -6.16 -2.80 -14.21
CA THR A 142 -5.97 -2.50 -12.79
C THR A 142 -4.52 -2.13 -12.52
N VAL A 143 -4.19 -0.85 -12.68
CA VAL A 143 -2.87 -0.30 -12.35
C VAL A 143 -2.96 0.44 -11.03
N THR A 144 -2.13 0.05 -10.07
CA THR A 144 -2.00 0.78 -8.81
C THR A 144 -0.89 1.83 -8.97
N PRO A 145 -1.18 3.13 -8.83
CA PRO A 145 -0.14 4.16 -8.88
C PRO A 145 0.90 3.93 -7.78
N ASN A 146 2.19 4.04 -8.12
CA ASN A 146 3.25 4.09 -7.13
C ASN A 146 3.40 5.54 -6.64
N PHE A 147 2.92 5.82 -5.44
CA PHE A 147 3.16 7.09 -4.78
C PHE A 147 4.34 6.90 -3.84
N ASP A 148 5.56 7.08 -4.35
CA ASP A 148 6.84 6.80 -3.69
C ASP A 148 6.79 6.96 -2.16
N ASN A 149 6.57 5.83 -1.46
CA ASN A 149 6.78 5.70 -0.04
C ASN A 149 7.70 4.51 0.19
N PRO A 150 8.93 4.71 0.70
CA PRO A 150 9.86 3.61 0.96
C PRO A 150 9.37 2.63 2.05
N LEU A 151 8.27 2.94 2.75
CA LEU A 151 7.74 2.18 3.88
C LEU A 151 6.50 1.31 3.58
N SER A 152 5.97 1.31 2.35
CA SER A 152 4.88 0.39 1.99
C SER A 152 5.43 -1.00 1.63
N THR A 153 6.00 -1.69 2.62
CA THR A 153 6.48 -3.09 2.53
C THR A 153 5.34 -4.12 2.62
N VAL A 154 4.09 -3.71 2.46
CA VAL A 154 2.94 -4.62 2.49
C VAL A 154 2.75 -5.22 1.09
N SER A 155 3.41 -6.36 0.89
CA SER A 155 3.27 -7.30 -0.24
C SER A 155 3.73 -6.80 -1.63
N LEU A 156 5.06 -6.76 -1.82
CA LEU A 156 5.73 -6.54 -3.11
C LEU A 156 6.05 -7.85 -3.87
N PHE A 157 5.65 -9.01 -3.36
CA PHE A 157 6.10 -10.30 -3.91
C PHE A 157 5.54 -10.65 -5.30
N ASP A 158 4.59 -9.87 -5.82
CA ASP A 158 3.93 -10.17 -7.10
C ASP A 158 3.59 -8.92 -7.93
N LYS A 159 4.31 -7.81 -7.70
CA LYS A 159 4.07 -6.54 -8.42
C LYS A 159 5.32 -6.09 -9.16
N LYS A 160 5.27 -6.11 -10.49
CA LYS A 160 6.36 -5.62 -11.35
C LYS A 160 6.23 -4.11 -11.52
N LEU A 161 7.28 -3.36 -11.18
CA LEU A 161 7.35 -1.92 -11.45
C LEU A 161 7.56 -1.69 -12.95
N HIS A 162 6.71 -0.86 -13.57
CA HIS A 162 6.84 -0.46 -14.96
C HIS A 162 6.95 1.05 -15.06
N LYS A 163 7.88 1.52 -15.90
CA LYS A 163 8.03 2.92 -16.24
C LYS A 163 7.46 3.16 -17.63
N CYS A 164 6.49 4.06 -17.73
CA CYS A 164 5.92 4.41 -19.02
C CYS A 164 6.97 5.00 -19.97
N SER A 165 7.06 4.48 -21.19
CA SER A 165 8.03 4.96 -22.19
C SER A 165 7.73 6.39 -22.67
N HIS A 166 6.45 6.78 -22.68
CA HIS A 166 6.02 8.09 -23.18
C HIS A 166 6.11 9.19 -22.13
N CYS A 167 5.58 8.97 -20.91
CA CYS A 167 5.47 10.03 -19.89
C CYS A 167 6.41 9.85 -18.68
N GLY A 168 7.18 8.75 -18.64
CA GLY A 168 8.11 8.44 -17.56
C GLY A 168 7.46 8.09 -16.21
N PHE A 169 6.13 7.98 -16.13
CA PHE A 169 5.42 7.64 -14.90
C PHE A 169 5.63 6.18 -14.50
N ASN A 170 5.94 5.97 -13.22
CA ASN A 170 6.12 4.64 -12.64
C ASN A 170 4.80 4.12 -12.06
N PHE A 171 4.45 2.87 -12.36
CA PHE A 171 3.26 2.22 -11.80
C PHE A 171 3.51 0.72 -11.63
N TYR A 172 2.75 0.10 -10.73
CA TYR A 172 2.82 -1.34 -10.51
C TYR A 172 1.85 -2.07 -11.42
N ILE A 173 2.34 -3.11 -12.07
CA ILE A 173 1.53 -4.09 -12.81
C ILE A 173 1.26 -5.24 -11.85
N ASP A 174 -0.02 -5.56 -11.68
CA ASP A 174 -0.44 -6.75 -10.95
C ASP A 174 -0.27 -7.95 -11.88
N THR A 175 0.70 -8.84 -11.58
CA THR A 175 0.96 -10.04 -12.40
C THR A 175 0.09 -11.22 -12.00
N ASN A 176 -0.89 -11.02 -11.11
CA ASN A 176 -1.71 -12.10 -10.59
C ASN A 176 -2.46 -12.82 -11.73
N PRO A 177 -2.14 -14.10 -12.00
CA PRO A 177 -2.66 -14.83 -13.16
C PRO A 177 -4.16 -15.10 -13.08
N ILE A 178 -4.76 -15.01 -11.89
CA ILE A 178 -6.17 -15.31 -11.63
C ILE A 178 -7.10 -14.19 -12.12
N TYR A 179 -6.66 -12.92 -12.06
CA TYR A 179 -7.44 -11.77 -12.56
C TYR A 179 -6.99 -11.33 -13.96
N SER A 180 -5.79 -11.72 -14.38
CA SER A 180 -5.22 -11.42 -15.69
C SER A 180 -5.28 -12.64 -16.61
N GLY A 181 -6.49 -13.09 -16.95
CA GLY A 181 -6.75 -14.27 -17.79
C GLY A 181 -6.16 -14.26 -19.22
N VAL A 182 -5.26 -13.32 -19.54
CA VAL A 182 -4.61 -13.16 -20.86
C VAL A 182 -3.09 -12.90 -20.76
N VAL A 183 -2.47 -12.90 -19.57
CA VAL A 183 -1.06 -12.41 -19.45
C VAL A 183 0.01 -13.51 -19.55
N LEU A 184 -0.36 -14.79 -19.73
CA LEU A 184 0.59 -15.90 -19.54
C LEU A 184 1.38 -16.42 -20.78
N SER A 185 1.39 -15.76 -21.95
CA SER A 185 2.27 -16.22 -23.04
C SER A 185 2.57 -15.23 -24.18
N THR A 186 2.02 -14.02 -24.15
CA THR A 186 2.17 -13.02 -25.21
C THR A 186 2.67 -11.72 -24.60
N ARG A 187 3.52 -10.98 -25.34
CA ARG A 187 3.98 -9.64 -24.97
C ARG A 187 2.83 -8.84 -24.39
N SER A 188 2.76 -8.73 -23.07
CA SER A 188 1.64 -8.08 -22.40
C SER A 188 1.75 -6.58 -22.66
N THR A 189 0.71 -6.01 -23.22
CA THR A 189 0.60 -4.57 -23.38
C THR A 189 0.01 -3.98 -22.11
N VAL A 190 0.74 -3.06 -21.48
CA VAL A 190 0.30 -2.33 -20.30
C VAL A 190 -0.04 -0.91 -20.69
N THR A 191 -1.18 -0.42 -20.22
CA THR A 191 -1.60 0.95 -20.48
C THR A 191 -1.17 1.84 -19.32
N CYS A 192 -0.40 2.87 -19.59
CA CYS A 192 0.04 3.81 -18.58
C CYS A 192 -1.16 4.54 -17.95
N PRO A 193 -1.34 4.53 -16.62
CA PRO A 193 -2.45 5.23 -15.99
C PRO A 193 -2.41 6.76 -16.16
N LYS A 194 -1.23 7.34 -16.38
CA LYS A 194 -1.05 8.79 -16.43
C LYS A 194 -1.32 9.37 -17.81
N CYS A 195 -0.85 8.70 -18.87
CA CYS A 195 -0.93 9.21 -20.24
C CYS A 195 -1.65 8.28 -21.22
N ASN A 196 -2.13 7.13 -20.75
CA ASN A 196 -2.81 6.11 -21.55
C ASN A 196 -1.96 5.57 -22.73
N ASN A 197 -0.65 5.77 -22.70
CA ASN A 197 0.27 5.13 -23.63
C ASN A 197 0.27 3.62 -23.42
N ILE A 198 0.19 2.86 -24.51
CA ILE A 198 0.26 1.40 -24.49
C ILE A 198 1.73 1.01 -24.65
N ASP A 199 2.31 0.46 -23.59
CA ASP A 199 3.68 -0.04 -23.57
C ASP A 199 3.70 -1.56 -23.60
N SER A 200 4.69 -2.17 -24.25
CA SER A 200 4.94 -3.60 -24.12
C SER A 200 5.80 -3.86 -22.89
N THR A 201 5.38 -4.79 -22.02
CA THR A 201 6.26 -5.29 -20.95
C THR A 201 7.23 -6.31 -21.53
N TYR A 202 8.52 -6.05 -21.35
CA TYR A 202 9.61 -7.02 -21.60
C TYR A 202 9.76 -7.97 -20.41
#